data_AF-A0A0K8V3X3-F1
#
_entry.id   AF-A0A0K8V3X3-F1
#
_cell.length_a   1.000
_cell.length_b   1.000
_cell.length_c   1.000
_cell.angle_alpha   90.00
_cell.angle_beta   90.00
_cell.angle_gamma   90.00
#
_symmetry.space_group_name_H-M   'P 1'
#
loop_
_entity.id
_entity.type
_entity.pdbx_description
1 polymer ?
#
loop_
_entity_poly.entity_id
_entity_poly.type
_entity_poly.pdbx_seq_one_letter_code
_entity_poly.pdbx_strand_id
1 'polypeptide(L)'
;MKKKFFVLYRDTIQEGARLEYFDSMRKFKSGLAPKRVVKLENCFNINRRLDTKHDYVIALATKDGGFGMVLETEAEMLKWLQALLSLQRSITNKDDILIPKFDHVWQVVVQKKSLAEERKIIGNYHVCLSPKSVTFIRIGSEKSSSGYIRATDIHIPLNTIRRYGCDKCIYFVSTKISTTIYLHKMTSY
;
A
#
# COMPACT_ATOMS: atom_id res chain seq x y z
N MET A 1 13.86 3.59 -16.28
CA MET A 1 13.35 2.40 -15.53
C MET A 1 13.35 1.24 -16.52
N LYS A 2 13.74 0.01 -16.15
CA LYS A 2 13.75 -1.11 -17.11
C LYS A 2 12.33 -1.68 -17.25
N LYS A 3 11.85 -1.87 -18.49
CA LYS A 3 10.55 -2.48 -18.78
C LYS A 3 10.47 -3.86 -18.14
N LYS A 4 9.35 -4.16 -17.47
CA LYS A 4 9.05 -5.45 -16.85
C LYS A 4 7.87 -6.08 -17.57
N PHE A 5 7.77 -7.40 -17.47
CA PHE A 5 6.66 -8.14 -18.06
C PHE A 5 5.69 -8.54 -16.96
N PHE A 6 4.46 -8.01 -17.00
CA PHE A 6 3.42 -8.24 -16.00
C PHE A 6 2.42 -9.26 -16.50
N VAL A 7 1.96 -10.12 -15.61
CA VAL A 7 0.94 -11.14 -15.89
C VAL A 7 -0.11 -11.08 -14.80
N LEU A 8 -1.36 -10.96 -15.22
CA LEU A 8 -2.51 -10.95 -14.32
C LEU A 8 -3.24 -12.28 -14.42
N TYR A 9 -3.34 -12.97 -13.30
CA TYR A 9 -4.05 -14.25 -13.19
C TYR A 9 -5.41 -14.03 -12.55
N ARG A 10 -6.42 -14.67 -13.13
CA ARG A 10 -7.74 -14.78 -12.52
C ARG A 10 -7.71 -15.82 -11.41
N ASP A 11 -8.79 -15.83 -10.63
CA ASP A 11 -8.99 -16.84 -9.61
C ASP A 11 -9.19 -18.22 -10.24
N THR A 12 -8.64 -19.24 -9.59
CA THR A 12 -8.71 -20.65 -10.01
C THR A 12 -8.94 -21.53 -8.78
N ILE A 13 -9.35 -22.78 -8.99
CA ILE A 13 -9.61 -23.74 -7.90
C ILE A 13 -8.38 -23.95 -6.99
N GLN A 14 -7.17 -23.79 -7.54
CA GLN A 14 -5.91 -24.06 -6.84
C GLN A 14 -5.22 -22.80 -6.32
N GLU A 15 -5.38 -21.67 -7.01
CA GLU A 15 -4.69 -20.42 -6.69
C GLU A 15 -5.57 -19.20 -6.91
N GLY A 16 -5.53 -18.29 -5.92
CA GLY A 16 -6.20 -16.99 -5.95
C GLY A 16 -5.73 -16.06 -7.07
N ALA A 17 -6.58 -15.08 -7.40
CA ALA A 17 -6.22 -14.03 -8.35
C ALA A 17 -5.00 -13.22 -7.87
N ARG A 18 -4.06 -13.00 -8.78
CA ARG A 18 -2.74 -12.42 -8.44
C ARG A 18 -2.11 -11.71 -9.63
N LEU A 19 -1.27 -10.72 -9.31
CA LEU A 19 -0.43 -10.01 -10.25
C LEU A 19 1.02 -10.46 -10.07
N GLU A 20 1.64 -10.91 -11.15
CA GLU A 20 3.05 -11.30 -11.17
C GLU A 20 3.84 -10.42 -12.11
N TYR A 21 5.14 -10.24 -11.85
CA TYR A 21 6.02 -9.63 -12.83
C TYR A 21 7.36 -10.35 -12.97
N PHE A 22 7.90 -10.26 -14.18
CA PHE A 22 9.14 -10.86 -14.61
C PHE A 22 10.06 -9.79 -15.21
N ASP A 23 11.36 -10.07 -15.29
CA ASP A 23 12.29 -9.14 -15.94
C ASP A 23 12.05 -9.02 -17.44
N SER A 24 11.49 -10.05 -18.09
CA SER A 24 11.18 -10.06 -19.52
C SER A 24 10.19 -11.17 -19.87
N MET A 25 9.53 -11.05 -21.02
CA MET A 25 8.66 -12.09 -21.57
C MET A 25 9.39 -13.42 -21.78
N ARG A 26 10.69 -13.37 -22.14
CA ARG A 26 11.51 -14.57 -22.33
C ARG A 26 11.63 -15.39 -21.04
N LYS A 27 11.86 -14.72 -19.90
CA LYS A 27 11.95 -15.39 -18.59
C LYS A 27 10.61 -15.99 -18.16
N PHE A 28 9.51 -15.32 -18.47
CA PHE A 28 8.17 -15.85 -18.25
C PHE A 28 7.95 -17.13 -19.08
N LYS A 29 8.23 -17.09 -20.39
CA LYS A 29 8.06 -18.24 -21.29
C LYS A 29 8.96 -19.43 -20.94
N SER A 30 10.13 -19.18 -20.34
CA SER A 30 11.04 -20.25 -19.91
C SER A 30 10.65 -20.88 -18.55
N GLY A 31 9.52 -20.49 -17.95
CA GLY A 31 9.04 -21.05 -16.68
C GLY A 31 9.87 -20.65 -15.46
N LEU A 32 10.64 -19.55 -15.53
CA LEU A 32 11.37 -19.05 -14.36
C LEU A 32 10.39 -18.47 -13.33
N ALA A 33 10.77 -18.52 -12.05
CA ALA A 33 9.96 -17.92 -10.99
C ALA A 33 9.78 -16.40 -11.17
N PRO A 34 8.60 -15.85 -10.85
CA PRO A 34 8.33 -14.42 -10.88
C PRO A 34 9.23 -13.67 -9.89
N LYS A 35 9.52 -12.40 -10.20
CA LYS A 35 10.28 -11.51 -9.31
C LYS A 35 9.47 -11.11 -8.08
N ARG A 36 8.15 -11.02 -8.24
CA ARG A 36 7.20 -10.80 -7.14
C ARG A 36 5.85 -11.34 -7.55
N VAL A 37 5.14 -11.88 -6.57
CA VAL A 37 3.74 -12.25 -6.66
C VAL A 37 2.96 -11.33 -5.72
N VAL A 38 1.94 -10.66 -6.23
CA VAL A 38 1.04 -9.79 -5.47
C VAL A 38 -0.33 -10.41 -5.49
N LYS A 39 -0.74 -11.00 -4.37
CA LYS A 39 -2.07 -11.60 -4.24
C LYS A 39 -3.14 -10.51 -4.10
N LEU A 40 -4.17 -10.56 -4.94
CA LEU A 40 -5.21 -9.51 -4.94
C LEU A 40 -6.12 -9.59 -3.72
N GLU A 41 -6.31 -10.76 -3.12
CA GLU A 41 -7.00 -10.95 -1.83
C GLU A 41 -6.38 -10.13 -0.68
N ASN A 42 -5.07 -9.88 -0.75
CA ASN A 42 -4.33 -9.14 0.27
C ASN A 42 -4.29 -7.63 -0.02
N CYS A 43 -4.78 -7.20 -1.19
CA CYS A 43 -4.84 -5.79 -1.57
C CYS A 43 -6.05 -5.14 -0.90
N PHE A 44 -5.82 -4.10 -0.10
CA PHE A 44 -6.90 -3.34 0.54
C PHE A 44 -7.13 -1.97 -0.11
N ASN A 45 -6.20 -1.53 -0.98
CA ASN A 45 -6.34 -0.31 -1.77
C ASN A 45 -5.63 -0.48 -3.12
N ILE A 46 -6.32 -0.14 -4.20
CA ILE A 46 -5.77 -0.06 -5.56
C ILE A 46 -6.22 1.29 -6.11
N ASN A 47 -5.28 2.13 -6.54
CA ASN A 47 -5.62 3.47 -7.02
C ASN A 47 -4.65 3.94 -8.11
N ARG A 48 -5.10 4.90 -8.92
CA ARG A 48 -4.23 5.68 -9.82
C ARG A 48 -3.43 6.69 -9.01
N ARG A 49 -2.26 7.06 -9.52
CA ARG A 49 -1.41 8.08 -8.92
C ARG A 49 -1.12 9.21 -9.86
N LEU A 50 -1.15 10.41 -9.29
CA LEU A 50 -0.90 11.68 -9.96
C LEU A 50 0.28 12.42 -9.32
N ASP A 51 0.72 12.00 -8.12
CA ASP A 51 1.77 12.62 -7.31
C ASP A 51 3.16 11.97 -7.52
N THR A 52 3.42 11.41 -8.71
CA THR A 52 4.71 10.79 -9.02
C THR A 52 5.36 11.48 -10.22
N LYS A 53 6.66 11.21 -10.46
CA LYS A 53 7.35 11.71 -11.66
C LYS A 53 6.82 11.14 -12.98
N HIS A 54 5.96 10.14 -12.90
CA HIS A 54 5.41 9.40 -14.01
C HIS A 54 3.90 9.64 -14.07
N ASP A 55 3.37 9.89 -15.27
CA ASP A 55 1.99 10.29 -15.45
C ASP A 55 0.99 9.13 -15.29
N TYR A 56 1.42 7.91 -15.60
CA TYR A 56 0.55 6.72 -15.64
C TYR A 56 1.01 5.66 -14.65
N VAL A 57 0.58 5.80 -13.39
CA VAL A 57 0.99 4.89 -12.31
C VAL A 57 -0.21 4.31 -11.58
N ILE A 58 -0.18 3.00 -11.37
CA ILE A 58 -1.13 2.27 -10.53
C ILE A 58 -0.41 1.83 -9.27
N ALA A 59 -1.01 2.14 -8.12
CA ALA A 59 -0.54 1.76 -6.81
C ALA A 59 -1.42 0.67 -6.20
N LEU A 60 -0.79 -0.38 -5.68
CA LEU A 60 -1.43 -1.46 -4.94
C LEU A 60 -0.87 -1.46 -3.52
N ALA A 61 -1.74 -1.31 -2.52
CA ALA A 61 -1.37 -1.44 -1.12
C ALA A 61 -1.86 -2.77 -0.57
N THR A 62 -0.91 -3.59 -0.08
CA THR A 62 -1.18 -4.91 0.49
C THR A 62 -0.68 -5.00 1.92
N LYS A 63 -1.12 -6.04 2.64
CA LYS A 63 -0.60 -6.36 3.98
C LYS A 63 0.92 -6.59 4.02
N ASP A 64 1.51 -6.95 2.87
CA ASP A 64 2.93 -7.26 2.73
C ASP A 64 3.78 -6.06 2.25
N GLY A 65 3.12 -4.94 1.92
CA GLY A 65 3.75 -3.69 1.53
C GLY A 65 3.04 -3.05 0.34
N GLY A 66 3.61 -1.97 -0.20
CA GLY A 66 3.08 -1.38 -1.42
C GLY A 66 3.83 -1.79 -2.68
N PHE A 67 3.12 -1.68 -3.79
CA PHE A 67 3.59 -2.01 -5.13
C PHE A 67 3.07 -1.00 -6.15
N GLY A 68 3.99 -0.35 -6.86
CA GLY A 68 3.67 0.58 -7.93
C GLY A 68 3.98 -0.02 -9.30
N MET A 69 3.07 0.18 -10.25
CA MET A 69 3.21 -0.21 -11.66
C MET A 69 3.13 1.03 -12.53
N VAL A 70 4.21 1.33 -13.25
CA VAL A 70 4.27 2.44 -14.21
C VAL A 70 3.95 1.90 -15.60
N LEU A 71 3.07 2.60 -16.32
CA LEU A 71 2.58 2.25 -17.65
C LEU A 71 2.95 3.34 -18.65
N GLU A 72 2.86 3.02 -19.94
CA GLU A 72 3.33 3.91 -21.01
C GLU A 72 2.23 4.87 -21.48
N THR A 73 0.96 4.46 -21.36
CA THR A 73 -0.19 5.26 -21.81
C THR A 73 -1.32 5.26 -20.80
N GLU A 74 -2.16 6.30 -20.84
CA GLU A 74 -3.37 6.39 -20.02
C GLU A 74 -4.34 5.23 -20.31
N ALA A 75 -4.53 4.90 -21.59
CA ALA A 75 -5.43 3.82 -22.01
C ALA A 75 -5.01 2.46 -21.43
N GLU A 76 -3.72 2.14 -21.46
CA GLU A 76 -3.21 0.93 -20.82
C GLU A 76 -3.40 0.96 -19.30
N MET A 77 -3.15 2.11 -18.67
CA MET A 77 -3.39 2.30 -17.24
C MET A 77 -4.83 2.08 -16.85
N LEU A 78 -5.78 2.68 -17.56
CA LEU A 78 -7.20 2.47 -17.30
C LEU A 78 -7.60 1.00 -17.50
N LYS A 79 -7.10 0.36 -18.57
CA LYS A 79 -7.35 -1.07 -18.82
C LYS A 79 -6.83 -1.97 -17.70
N TRP A 80 -5.61 -1.74 -17.24
CA TRP A 80 -5.00 -2.49 -16.14
C TRP A 80 -5.73 -2.23 -14.81
N LEU A 81 -6.06 -0.97 -14.52
CA LEU A 81 -6.77 -0.58 -13.31
C LEU A 81 -8.16 -1.24 -13.25
N GLN A 82 -8.91 -1.20 -14.35
CA GLN A 82 -10.20 -1.87 -14.46
C GLN A 82 -10.08 -3.38 -14.26
N ALA A 83 -9.09 -4.02 -14.88
CA ALA A 83 -8.87 -5.46 -14.73
C ALA A 83 -8.55 -5.83 -13.27
N LEU A 84 -7.66 -5.08 -12.61
CA LEU A 84 -7.29 -5.29 -11.20
C LEU A 84 -8.50 -5.11 -10.26
N LEU A 85 -9.28 -4.05 -10.44
CA LEU A 85 -10.47 -3.79 -9.63
C LEU A 85 -11.55 -4.86 -9.86
N SER A 86 -11.72 -5.33 -11.11
CA SER A 86 -12.69 -6.38 -11.43
C SER A 86 -12.39 -7.70 -10.71
N LEU A 87 -11.12 -8.09 -10.64
CA LEU A 87 -10.70 -9.30 -9.93
C LEU A 87 -10.74 -9.13 -8.40
N GLN A 88 -10.48 -7.93 -7.88
CA GLN A 88 -10.64 -7.67 -6.45
C GLN A 88 -12.12 -7.80 -6.01
N ARG A 89 -13.08 -7.39 -6.86
CA ARG A 89 -14.52 -7.54 -6.61
C ARG A 89 -14.97 -8.98 -6.58
N SER A 90 -14.53 -9.78 -7.55
CA SER A 90 -14.91 -11.20 -7.60
C SER A 90 -14.48 -11.97 -6.35
N ILE A 91 -13.40 -11.53 -5.69
CA ILE A 91 -12.93 -12.10 -4.42
C ILE A 91 -13.79 -11.63 -3.24
N THR A 92 -14.22 -10.36 -3.25
CA THR A 92 -14.79 -9.71 -2.05
C THR A 92 -16.31 -9.75 -1.98
N ASN A 93 -17.02 -10.21 -3.03
CA ASN A 93 -18.49 -10.20 -3.13
C ASN A 93 -19.12 -8.86 -2.69
N LYS A 94 -18.40 -7.76 -2.91
CA LYS A 94 -18.81 -6.41 -2.53
C LYS A 94 -18.89 -5.58 -3.80
N ASP A 95 -20.12 -5.33 -4.25
CA ASP A 95 -20.43 -4.50 -5.42
C ASP A 95 -19.94 -3.04 -5.26
N ASP A 96 -19.64 -2.60 -4.03
CA ASP A 96 -19.26 -1.22 -3.69
C ASP A 96 -17.78 -0.84 -3.95
N ILE A 97 -16.92 -1.75 -4.43
CA ILE A 97 -15.48 -1.43 -4.66
C ILE A 97 -15.28 -0.74 -6.03
N LEU A 98 -15.99 0.36 -6.26
CA LEU A 98 -15.65 1.36 -7.29
C LEU A 98 -14.81 2.49 -6.72
N ILE A 99 -14.90 2.71 -5.41
CA ILE A 99 -14.24 3.82 -4.74
C ILE A 99 -13.07 3.26 -3.93
N PRO A 100 -11.83 3.77 -4.12
CA PRO A 100 -10.71 3.44 -3.24
C PRO A 100 -11.14 3.68 -1.78
N LYS A 101 -10.95 2.69 -0.91
CA LYS A 101 -11.28 2.82 0.53
C LYS A 101 -10.59 4.01 1.20
N PHE A 102 -9.46 4.44 0.63
CA PHE A 102 -8.62 5.52 1.09
C PHE A 102 -8.21 6.36 -0.10
N ASP A 103 -8.22 7.68 0.06
CA ASP A 103 -7.87 8.65 -0.98
C ASP A 103 -6.37 8.54 -1.30
N HIS A 104 -5.57 8.44 -0.25
CA HIS A 104 -4.12 8.33 -0.35
C HIS A 104 -3.57 7.30 0.64
N VAL A 105 -2.61 6.50 0.17
CA VAL A 105 -1.92 5.51 0.99
C VAL A 105 -0.41 5.70 0.86
N TRP A 106 0.33 5.76 1.96
CA TRP A 106 1.79 5.85 1.94
C TRP A 106 2.39 4.77 2.80
N GLN A 107 3.47 4.14 2.35
CA GLN A 107 4.25 3.30 3.26
C GLN A 107 5.28 4.16 3.96
N VAL A 108 5.32 4.00 5.28
CA VAL A 108 6.18 4.72 6.19
C VAL A 108 6.88 3.76 7.12
N VAL A 109 8.02 4.20 7.63
CA VAL A 109 8.69 3.57 8.77
C VAL A 109 8.44 4.44 9.99
N VAL A 110 7.61 3.96 10.92
CA VAL A 110 7.35 4.64 12.18
C VAL A 110 8.55 4.45 13.10
N GLN A 111 9.11 5.56 13.57
CA GLN A 111 10.29 5.57 14.44
C GLN A 111 9.91 5.22 15.87
N LYS A 112 10.85 4.59 16.59
CA LYS A 112 10.74 4.32 18.03
C LYS A 112 10.92 5.62 18.82
N LYS A 113 9.86 6.43 18.88
CA LYS A 113 9.79 7.69 19.64
C LYS A 113 8.36 7.94 20.14
N SER A 114 8.24 8.44 21.38
CA SER A 114 6.98 8.93 21.97
C SER A 114 5.83 7.93 21.78
N LEU A 115 4.74 8.32 21.11
CA LEU A 115 3.52 7.52 20.93
C LEU A 115 3.74 6.16 20.27
N ALA A 116 4.78 6.04 19.46
CA ALA A 116 5.02 4.81 18.73
C ALA A 116 5.32 3.64 19.67
N GLU A 117 5.98 3.91 20.80
CA GLU A 117 6.24 2.92 21.85
C GLU A 117 4.97 2.60 22.64
N GLU A 118 4.26 3.63 23.10
CA GLU A 118 3.02 3.47 23.88
C GLU A 118 1.97 2.67 23.12
N ARG A 119 1.78 2.98 21.82
CA ARG A 119 0.81 2.30 20.94
C ARG A 119 1.38 1.10 20.19
N LYS A 120 2.64 0.75 20.43
CA LYS A 120 3.32 -0.41 19.81
C LYS A 120 3.23 -0.40 18.26
N ILE A 121 3.38 0.78 17.64
CA ILE A 121 3.28 0.98 16.17
C ILE A 121 4.62 1.21 15.48
N ILE A 122 5.71 0.71 16.04
CA ILE A 122 7.04 0.89 15.46
C ILE A 122 7.22 -0.04 14.25
N GLY A 123 7.91 0.45 13.23
CA GLY A 123 8.26 -0.32 12.02
C GLY A 123 7.45 0.08 10.79
N ASN A 124 7.27 -0.86 9.86
CA ASN A 124 6.62 -0.59 8.57
C ASN A 124 5.09 -0.55 8.70
N TYR A 125 4.49 0.56 8.30
CA TYR A 125 3.05 0.77 8.29
C TYR A 125 2.61 1.44 6.99
N HIS A 126 1.37 1.18 6.57
CA HIS A 126 0.65 2.00 5.61
C HIS A 126 -0.09 3.10 6.36
N VAL A 127 0.15 4.35 5.98
CA VAL A 127 -0.63 5.52 6.40
C VAL A 127 -1.70 5.74 5.35
N CYS A 128 -2.95 5.54 5.74
CA CYS A 128 -4.10 5.61 4.85
C CYS A 128 -4.94 6.83 5.23
N LEU A 129 -5.04 7.81 4.34
CA LEU A 129 -5.85 9.00 4.53
C LEU A 129 -7.25 8.76 3.97
N SER A 130 -8.24 9.13 4.77
CA SER A 130 -9.64 9.25 4.40
C SER A 130 -10.13 10.66 4.72
N PRO A 131 -11.34 11.07 4.28
CA PRO A 131 -11.89 12.40 4.57
C PRO A 131 -12.08 12.69 6.07
N LYS A 132 -12.09 11.67 6.92
CA LYS A 132 -12.37 11.80 8.37
C LYS A 132 -11.19 11.40 9.26
N SER A 133 -10.24 10.61 8.77
CA SER A 133 -9.18 10.03 9.60
C SER A 133 -7.93 9.63 8.83
N VAL A 134 -6.84 9.51 9.59
CA VAL A 134 -5.60 8.84 9.19
C VAL A 134 -5.54 7.49 9.89
N THR A 135 -5.50 6.41 9.11
CA THR A 135 -5.39 5.04 9.62
C THR A 135 -4.00 4.48 9.35
N PHE A 136 -3.35 3.98 10.38
CA PHE A 136 -2.11 3.21 10.26
C PHE A 136 -2.47 1.74 10.12
N ILE A 137 -2.00 1.03 9.10
CA ILE A 137 -2.22 -0.40 8.89
C ILE A 137 -0.85 -1.10 8.88
N ARG A 138 -0.69 -2.13 9.71
CA ARG A 138 0.58 -2.85 9.86
C ARG A 138 1.01 -3.52 8.55
N ILE A 139 2.28 -3.35 8.20
CA ILE A 139 2.92 -4.11 7.12
C ILE A 139 3.75 -5.24 7.72
N GLY A 140 3.55 -6.45 7.21
CA GLY A 140 4.31 -7.64 7.60
C GLY A 140 3.91 -8.23 8.96
N SER A 141 4.88 -8.84 9.64
CA SER A 141 4.67 -9.67 10.82
C SER A 141 4.09 -8.91 12.02
N GLU A 142 3.30 -9.65 12.80
CA GLU A 142 2.72 -9.19 14.07
C GLU A 142 3.75 -8.98 15.17
N LYS A 143 4.74 -9.86 15.23
CA LYS A 143 5.84 -9.72 16.19
C LYS A 143 6.88 -8.78 15.60
N SER A 144 7.25 -7.78 16.40
CA SER A 144 8.43 -6.95 16.13
C SER A 144 9.71 -7.78 16.30
N SER A 145 10.82 -7.31 15.74
CA SER A 145 12.16 -7.91 15.96
C SER A 145 12.55 -7.99 17.43
N SER A 146 11.96 -7.15 18.28
CA SER A 146 12.16 -7.16 19.74
C SER A 146 11.06 -7.89 20.52
N GLY A 147 10.22 -8.69 19.86
CA GLY A 147 9.30 -9.64 20.52
C GLY A 147 7.94 -9.11 20.97
N TYR A 148 7.67 -7.79 20.94
CA TYR A 148 6.33 -7.27 21.25
C TYR A 148 5.36 -7.39 20.07
N ILE A 149 4.07 -7.49 20.39
CA ILE A 149 2.96 -7.52 19.43
C ILE A 149 2.70 -6.10 18.91
N ARG A 150 2.83 -5.94 17.59
CA ARG A 150 2.59 -4.69 16.86
C ARG A 150 1.10 -4.51 16.61
N ALA A 151 0.56 -3.34 16.91
CA ALA A 151 -0.84 -3.02 16.64
C ALA A 151 -1.18 -3.23 15.16
N THR A 152 -2.30 -3.92 14.90
CA THR A 152 -2.77 -4.29 13.55
C THR A 152 -3.17 -3.06 12.75
N ASP A 153 -3.99 -2.21 13.35
CA ASP A 153 -4.36 -0.93 12.79
C ASP A 153 -4.62 0.10 13.90
N ILE A 154 -4.37 1.37 13.61
CA ILE A 154 -4.66 2.50 14.50
C ILE A 154 -5.37 3.58 13.72
N HIS A 155 -6.56 3.96 14.20
CA HIS A 155 -7.38 5.00 13.61
C HIS A 155 -7.23 6.32 14.37
N ILE A 156 -6.74 7.36 13.69
CA ILE A 156 -6.58 8.71 14.25
C ILE A 156 -7.53 9.66 13.51
N PRO A 157 -8.58 10.16 14.16
CA PRO A 157 -9.50 11.12 13.54
C PRO A 157 -8.79 12.44 13.21
N LEU A 158 -9.09 13.03 12.05
CA LEU A 158 -8.43 14.27 11.59
C LEU A 158 -8.64 15.45 12.55
N ASN A 159 -9.80 15.52 13.19
CA ASN A 159 -10.13 16.55 14.18
C ASN A 159 -9.26 16.48 15.46
N THR A 160 -8.49 15.40 15.65
CA THR A 160 -7.53 15.26 16.75
C THR A 160 -6.14 15.72 16.37
N ILE A 161 -5.82 15.88 15.08
CA ILE A 161 -4.51 16.32 14.61
C ILE A 161 -4.40 17.83 14.78
N ARG A 162 -3.36 18.29 15.49
CA ARG A 162 -3.07 19.72 15.71
C ARG A 162 -2.00 20.25 14.78
N ARG A 163 -0.94 19.47 14.54
CA ARG A 163 0.16 19.88 13.66
C ARG A 163 0.63 18.69 12.83
N TYR A 164 1.03 18.98 11.62
CA TYR A 164 1.76 18.06 10.75
C TYR A 164 2.90 18.83 10.10
N GLY A 165 3.97 18.14 9.72
CA GLY A 165 5.12 18.79 9.11
C GLY A 165 6.16 17.81 8.58
N CYS A 166 7.17 18.38 7.94
CA CYS A 166 8.35 17.68 7.46
C CYS A 166 9.59 18.44 7.94
N ASP A 167 10.50 17.77 8.64
CA ASP A 167 11.80 18.29 9.01
C ASP A 167 12.88 17.28 8.60
N LYS A 168 13.83 17.68 7.75
CA LYS A 168 14.94 16.83 7.27
C LYS A 168 14.50 15.41 6.83
N CYS A 169 13.44 15.33 6.02
CA CYS A 169 12.83 14.06 5.54
C CYS A 169 12.16 13.18 6.61
N ILE A 170 11.93 13.73 7.81
CA ILE A 170 11.11 13.14 8.88
C ILE A 170 9.76 13.85 8.84
N TYR A 171 8.69 13.08 8.62
CA TYR A 171 7.33 13.59 8.74
C TYR A 171 6.83 13.37 10.16
N PHE A 172 6.01 14.28 10.67
CA PHE A 172 5.39 14.08 11.97
C PHE A 172 3.93 14.51 11.98
N VAL A 173 3.18 13.85 12.86
CA VAL A 173 1.78 14.17 13.14
C VAL A 173 1.62 14.29 14.65
N SER A 174 1.15 15.43 15.12
CA SER A 174 0.86 15.65 16.55
C SER A 174 -0.63 15.78 16.80
N THR A 175 -1.10 15.15 17.88
CA THR A 175 -2.51 15.15 18.26
C THR A 175 -2.81 16.13 19.40
N LYS A 176 -4.09 16.37 19.69
CA LYS A 176 -4.59 17.26 20.75
C LYS A 176 -4.08 16.92 22.16
N ILE A 177 -3.57 15.70 22.37
CA ILE A 177 -3.04 15.23 23.66
C ILE A 177 -1.52 15.52 23.77
N SER A 178 -0.97 16.41 22.91
CA SER A 178 0.47 16.73 22.86
C SER A 178 1.35 15.52 22.52
N THR A 179 0.83 14.63 21.68
CA THR A 179 1.46 13.34 21.38
C THR A 179 1.87 13.30 19.92
N THR A 180 3.15 12.96 19.63
CA THR A 180 3.72 13.10 18.27
C THR A 180 4.17 11.75 17.72
N ILE A 181 3.73 11.41 16.52
CA ILE A 181 4.20 10.26 15.75
C ILE A 181 5.25 10.76 14.76
N TYR A 182 6.43 10.13 14.77
CA TYR A 182 7.51 10.42 13.83
C TYR A 182 7.57 9.32 12.76
N LEU A 183 7.55 9.74 11.50
CA LEU A 183 7.52 8.91 10.31
C LEU A 183 8.78 9.18 9.49
N HIS A 184 9.44 8.12 9.05
CA HIS A 184 10.60 8.20 8.17
C HIS A 184 10.32 7.46 6.87
N LYS A 185 10.93 7.94 5.78
CA LYS A 185 10.86 7.30 4.45
C LYS A 185 9.42 7.09 3.98
N MET A 186 8.70 8.19 3.81
CA MET A 186 7.34 8.20 3.25
C MET A 186 7.45 7.94 1.75
N THR A 187 7.15 6.71 1.34
CA THR A 187 7.10 6.34 -0.07
C THR A 187 5.63 6.32 -0.48
N SER A 188 5.24 7.27 -1.33
CA SER A 188 4.02 7.09 -2.11
C SER A 188 4.28 5.99 -3.13
N TYR A 189 3.37 5.02 -3.21
CA TYR A 189 3.28 4.10 -4.34
C TYR A 189 2.30 4.64 -5.33
#